data_AF-A0A920TPZ9-F1
#
_entry.id   AF-A0A920TPZ9-F1
#
_cell.length_a   1.000
_cell.length_b   1.000
_cell.length_c   1.000
_cell.angle_alpha   90.00
_cell.angle_beta   90.00
_cell.angle_gamma   90.00
#
_symmetry.space_group_name_H-M   'P 1'
#
loop_
_entity.id
_entity.type
_entity.pdbx_description
1 polymer ?
#
loop_
_entity_poly.entity_id
_entity_poly.type
_entity_poly.pdbx_seq_one_letter_code
_entity_poly.pdbx_strand_id
1 'polypeptide(L)' 'MADFEALLIMRERTPIKKNLIDNLNDLKFVITSGLRNRSIDLEAAKKRKIIVWVQI' A
#
# COMPACT_ATOMS: atom_id res chain seq x y z
N MET A 1 13.67 4.11 12.23
CA MET A 1 13.14 3.67 10.93
C MET A 1 12.94 4.93 10.12
N ALA A 2 13.31 4.95 8.84
CA ALA A 2 13.06 6.13 8.02
C ALA A 2 11.55 6.26 7.78
N ASP A 3 11.05 7.49 7.84
CA ASP A 3 9.67 7.80 7.55
C ASP A 3 9.50 7.80 6.03
N PHE A 4 8.58 6.98 5.53
CA PHE A 4 8.32 6.85 4.10
C PHE A 4 6.87 7.18 3.80
N GLU A 5 6.68 8.09 2.85
CA GLU A 5 5.36 8.50 2.41
C GLU A 5 4.76 7.57 1.34
N ALA A 6 5.59 6.74 0.69
CA ALA A 6 5.17 5.89 -0.40
C ALA A 6 5.79 4.50 -0.33
N LEU A 7 5.00 3.49 -0.69
CA LEU A 7 5.45 2.13 -0.96
C LEU A 7 5.32 1.82 -2.45
N LEU A 8 6.41 1.36 -3.06
CA LEU A 8 6.41 0.82 -4.42
C LEU A 8 6.49 -0.71 -4.34
N ILE A 9 5.43 -1.39 -4.77
CA ILE A 9 5.30 -2.84 -4.63
C ILE A 9 5.15 -3.53 -5.98
N MET A 10 5.69 -4.74 -6.08
CA MET A 10 5.61 -5.57 -7.28
C MET A 10 4.58 -6.68 -7.11
N ARG A 11 3.40 -6.50 -7.70
CA ARG A 11 2.31 -7.50 -7.73
C ARG A 11 2.03 -8.08 -6.34
N GLU A 12 1.63 -9.34 -6.25
CA GLU A 12 1.25 -10.02 -5.00
C GLU A 12 2.44 -10.61 -4.21
N ARG A 13 3.68 -10.15 -4.47
CA ARG A 13 4.89 -10.71 -3.81
C ARG A 13 4.93 -10.42 -2.31
N THR A 14 4.35 -9.31 -1.87
CA THR A 14 4.39 -8.86 -0.48
C THR A 14 2.99 -8.46 -0.01
N PRO A 15 2.40 -9.18 0.96
CA PRO A 15 1.09 -8.81 1.52
C PRO A 15 1.14 -7.47 2.26
N ILE A 16 0.38 -6.49 1.79
CA ILE A 16 0.19 -5.18 2.41
C ILE A 16 -1.09 -5.23 3.24
N LYS A 17 -0.99 -5.86 4.42
CA LYS A 17 -2.09 -6.06 5.37
C LYS A 17 -2.31 -4.82 6.25
N LYS A 18 -3.50 -4.71 6.86
CA LYS A 18 -3.84 -3.67 7.86
C LYS A 18 -2.73 -3.38 8.88
N ASN A 19 -2.12 -4.41 9.48
CA ASN A 19 -1.06 -4.18 10.47
C ASN A 19 0.15 -3.42 9.89
N LEU A 20 0.58 -3.74 8.67
CA LEU A 20 1.68 -3.01 8.03
C LEU A 20 1.26 -1.57 7.74
N ILE A 21 0.06 -1.39 7.19
CA ILE A 21 -0.50 -0.07 6.92
C ILE A 21 -0.55 0.76 8.20
N ASP A 22 -1.04 0.23 9.31
CA ASP A 22 -1.18 0.97 10.58
C ASP A 22 0.16 1.35 11.22
N ASN A 23 1.22 0.58 11.00
CA ASN A 23 2.56 0.86 11.56
C ASN A 23 3.36 1.89 10.74
N LEU A 24 2.94 2.20 9.51
CA LEU A 24 3.60 3.19 8.66
C LEU A 24 2.88 4.54 8.79
N ASN A 25 3.24 5.30 9.82
CA ASN A 25 2.50 6.49 10.23
C ASN A 25 2.39 7.55 9.12
N ASP A 26 3.47 7.78 8.37
CA ASP A 26 3.52 8.81 7.31
C ASP A 26 3.12 8.30 5.92
N LEU A 27 2.66 7.05 5.81
CA LEU A 27 2.28 6.46 4.52
C LEU A 27 1.09 7.18 3.89
N LYS A 28 1.28 7.67 2.66
CA LYS A 28 0.29 8.36 1.83
C LYS A 28 -0.03 7.60 0.55
N PHE A 29 0.93 6.83 0.02
CA PHE A 29 0.80 6.15 -1.29
C PHE A 29 1.21 4.69 -1.25
N VAL A 30 0.45 3.84 -1.93
CA VAL A 30 0.86 2.49 -2.32
C VAL A 30 0.76 2.40 -3.83
N ILE A 31 1.90 2.27 -4.48
CA ILE A 31 2.00 2.17 -5.94
C ILE A 31 2.29 0.71 -6.28
N THR A 32 1.46 0.10 -7.11
CA THR A 32 1.58 -1.30 -7.51
C THR A 32 1.66 -1.46 -9.02
N SER A 33 2.53 -2.35 -9.50
CA SER A 33 2.51 -2.79 -10.89
C SER A 33 1.35 -3.77 -11.14
N GLY A 34 0.52 -3.52 -12.15
CA GLY A 34 -0.54 -4.44 -12.61
C GLY A 34 -1.94 -4.21 -12.02
N LEU A 35 -2.97 -4.42 -12.85
CA LEU A 35 -4.37 -4.02 -12.60
C LEU A 35 -5.07 -4.73 -11.44
N ARG A 36 -4.61 -5.93 -11.06
CA ARG A 36 -5.16 -6.69 -9.93
C ARG A 36 -4.01 -7.00 -8.97
N ASN A 37 -4.20 -6.62 -7.72
CA ASN A 37 -3.31 -6.98 -6.61
C ASN A 37 -4.16 -7.32 -5.38
N ARG A 38 -4.40 -8.61 -5.13
CA ARG A 38 -5.19 -9.11 -3.97
C ARG A 38 -4.40 -9.09 -2.66
N SER A 39 -3.14 -8.71 -2.70
CA SER A 39 -2.28 -8.68 -1.52
C SER A 39 -2.41 -7.39 -0.71
N ILE A 40 -3.12 -6.38 -1.23
CA ILE A 40 -3.37 -5.09 -0.57
C ILE A 40 -4.71 -5.11 0.15
N ASP A 41 -4.70 -4.77 1.44
CA ASP A 41 -5.91 -4.48 2.21
C ASP A 41 -6.46 -3.09 1.83
N LEU A 42 -7.30 -3.07 0.80
CA LEU A 42 -7.88 -1.84 0.24
C LEU A 42 -8.79 -1.11 1.26
N GLU A 43 -9.44 -1.84 2.15
CA GLU A 43 -10.30 -1.25 3.18
C GLU A 43 -9.47 -0.50 4.22
N ALA A 44 -8.36 -1.09 4.68
CA ALA A 44 -7.42 -0.42 5.58
C ALA A 44 -6.78 0.81 4.92
N ALA A 45 -6.36 0.69 3.64
CA ALA A 45 -5.80 1.82 2.89
C ALA A 45 -6.82 2.97 2.76
N LYS A 46 -8.07 2.66 2.38
CA LYS A 46 -9.15 3.63 2.27
C LYS A 46 -9.45 4.31 3.61
N LYS A 47 -9.51 3.55 4.71
CA LYS A 47 -9.74 4.10 6.05
C LYS A 47 -8.66 5.11 6.47
N ARG A 48 -7.40 4.86 6.12
CA ARG A 48 -6.27 5.76 6.38
C ARG A 48 -6.09 6.84 5.30
N LYS A 49 -6.97 6.93 4.31
CA LYS A 49 -6.89 7.87 3.17
C LYS A 49 -5.58 7.71 2.36
N ILE A 50 -5.06 6.49 2.30
CA ILE A 50 -3.90 6.15 1.47
C ILE A 50 -4.36 5.93 0.04
N ILE A 51 -3.67 6.56 -0.90
CA ILE A 51 -3.95 6.42 -2.32
C ILE A 51 -3.27 5.16 -2.84
N VAL A 52 -4.05 4.26 -3.45
CA VAL A 52 -3.53 3.07 -4.13
C VAL A 52 -3.52 3.35 -5.63
N TRP A 53 -2.33 3.46 -6.21
CA TRP A 53 -2.16 3.77 -7.64
C TRP A 53 -1.60 2.56 -8.39
N VAL A 54 -2.22 2.22 -9.52
CA VAL A 54 -1.73 1.18 -10.42
C VAL A 54 -0.84 1.80 -11.47
N GLN A 55 0.42 1.36 -11.51
CA GLN A 55 1.33 1.63 -12.61
C GLN A 55 1.04 0.64 -13.75
N ILE A 56 0.66 1.19 -14.90
CA ILE A 56 0.39 0.46 -16.14
C ILE A 56 1.73 0.09 -16.80
#